data_AF-A0A0G1R1U4-F1
#
_entry.id   AF-A0A0G1R1U4-F1
#
_cell.length_a   1.000
_cell.length_b   1.000
_cell.length_c   1.000
_cell.angle_alpha   90.00
_cell.angle_beta   90.00
_cell.angle_gamma   90.00
#
_symmetry.space_group_name_H-M   'P 1'
#
loop_
_entity.id
_entity.type
_entity.pdbx_description
1 polymer ?
#
loop_
_entity_poly.entity_id
_entity_poly.type
_entity_poly.pdbx_seq_one_letter_code
_entity_poly.pdbx_strand_id
1 'polypeptide(L)'
;MKQTGVTLIELLIVISVIGVLSGVLIRVINLNKTRGYARDGVRQANIEKLVTALEGYSHVEGLYPTGDDVGDGNSVLRKTYLNTWPQGFADDGAVDEAVWGYKYTQLEDGDAFALSVKNSAGNGCYKYHTVWGEMRNCSVCDSSDSCE
;
A
#
# COMPACT_ATOMS: atom_id res chain seq x y z
N MET A 1 -27.71 -21.76 55.11
CA MET A 1 -26.74 -21.52 54.03
C MET A 1 -26.11 -20.15 54.29
N LYS A 2 -24.80 -20.07 54.54
CA LYS A 2 -24.10 -18.80 54.86
C LYS A 2 -23.69 -18.15 53.55
N GLN A 3 -24.30 -17.01 53.20
CA GLN A 3 -23.84 -16.18 52.10
C GLN A 3 -22.66 -15.33 52.60
N THR A 4 -21.48 -15.54 52.02
CA THR A 4 -20.30 -14.70 52.23
C THR A 4 -20.43 -13.47 51.32
N GLY A 5 -20.64 -12.30 51.91
CA GLY A 5 -20.68 -11.03 51.18
C GLY A 5 -19.27 -10.57 50.82
N VAL A 6 -19.13 -10.00 49.62
CA VAL A 6 -17.89 -9.34 49.17
C VAL A 6 -17.69 -8.05 49.95
N THR A 7 -16.46 -7.77 50.37
CA THR A 7 -16.18 -6.52 51.10
C THR A 7 -16.11 -5.33 50.14
N LEU A 8 -16.49 -4.15 50.65
CA LEU A 8 -16.42 -2.89 49.90
C LEU A 8 -15.00 -2.61 49.38
N ILE A 9 -13.99 -2.98 50.18
CA ILE A 9 -12.58 -2.80 49.82
C ILE A 9 -12.13 -3.76 48.71
N GLU A 10 -12.62 -5.02 48.71
CA GLU A 10 -12.35 -5.96 47.61
C GLU A 10 -12.90 -5.45 46.29
N LEU A 11 -14.14 -4.94 46.29
CA LEU A 11 -14.73 -4.41 45.07
C LEU A 11 -13.96 -3.17 44.57
N LEU A 12 -13.48 -2.33 45.48
CA LEU A 12 -12.74 -1.11 45.17
C LEU A 12 -11.35 -1.40 44.57
N ILE A 13 -10.65 -2.40 45.11
CA ILE A 13 -9.35 -2.82 44.57
C ILE A 13 -9.53 -3.40 43.16
N VAL A 14 -10.56 -4.22 42.92
CA VAL A 14 -10.79 -4.84 41.60
C VAL A 14 -11.03 -3.80 40.51
N ILE A 15 -11.90 -2.81 40.76
CA ILE A 15 -12.16 -1.76 39.75
C ILE A 15 -10.93 -0.89 39.52
N SER A 16 -10.10 -0.67 40.55
CA SER A 16 -8.85 0.09 40.40
C SER A 16 -7.84 -0.64 39.53
N VAL A 17 -7.70 -1.96 39.70
CA VAL A 17 -6.78 -2.79 38.90
C VAL A 17 -7.26 -2.88 37.46
N ILE A 18 -8.57 -3.08 37.24
CA ILE A 18 -9.16 -3.08 35.89
C ILE A 18 -8.95 -1.73 35.21
N GLY A 19 -9.12 -0.61 35.91
CA GLY A 19 -8.90 0.74 35.37
C GLY A 19 -7.46 0.97 34.90
N VAL A 20 -6.47 0.57 35.70
CA VAL A 20 -5.04 0.70 35.35
C VAL A 20 -4.69 -0.19 34.15
N LEU A 21 -5.11 -1.46 34.14
CA LEU A 21 -4.84 -2.38 33.03
C LEU A 21 -5.52 -1.93 31.73
N SER A 22 -6.76 -1.43 31.82
CA SER A 22 -7.51 -0.91 30.66
C SER A 22 -6.82 0.31 30.05
N GLY A 23 -6.28 1.21 30.87
CA GLY A 23 -5.55 2.40 30.40
C GLY A 23 -4.25 2.07 29.67
N VAL A 24 -3.58 0.97 30.02
CA VAL A 24 -2.35 0.53 29.33
C VAL A 24 -2.68 -0.12 27.99
N LEU A 25 -3.71 -0.96 27.92
CA LEU A 25 -4.08 -1.69 26.71
C LEU A 25 -4.44 -0.78 25.53
N ILE A 26 -5.11 0.35 25.78
CA ILE A 26 -5.48 1.32 24.73
C ILE A 26 -4.24 1.94 24.05
N ARG A 27 -3.11 2.05 24.76
CA ARG A 27 -1.88 2.63 24.19
C ARG A 27 -1.05 1.65 23.36
N VAL A 28 -1.15 0.35 23.64
CA VAL A 28 -0.28 -0.67 23.03
C VAL A 28 -0.83 -1.16 21.68
N ILE A 29 -2.16 -1.17 21.51
CA ILE A 29 -2.76 -1.64 20.27
C ILE A 29 -2.77 -0.51 19.23
N ASN A 30 -1.65 -0.33 18.55
CA ASN A 30 -1.59 0.54 17.38
C ASN A 30 -2.13 -0.22 16.15
N LEU A 31 -3.46 -0.43 16.11
CA LEU A 31 -4.17 -1.17 15.04
C LEU A 31 -3.80 -0.67 13.64
N ASN A 32 -3.49 0.61 13.52
CA ASN A 32 -3.16 1.26 12.25
C ASN A 32 -1.82 0.76 11.67
N LYS A 33 -0.80 0.52 12.51
CA LYS A 33 0.49 -0.01 12.04
C LYS A 33 0.37 -1.43 11.50
N THR A 34 -0.44 -2.27 12.15
CA THR A 34 -0.63 -3.67 11.71
C THR A 34 -1.38 -3.75 10.38
N ARG A 35 -2.38 -2.88 10.18
CA ARG A 35 -3.14 -2.78 8.92
C ARG A 35 -2.28 -2.26 7.77
N GLY A 36 -1.34 -1.35 8.07
CA GLY A 36 -0.34 -0.85 7.12
C GLY A 36 0.47 -1.96 6.47
N TYR A 37 1.00 -2.92 7.25
CA TYR A 37 1.79 -4.04 6.72
C TYR A 37 0.99 -4.96 5.78
N ALA A 38 -0.27 -5.23 6.10
CA ALA A 38 -1.12 -6.05 5.23
C ALA A 38 -1.37 -5.34 3.87
N ARG A 39 -1.59 -4.02 3.91
CA ARG A 39 -1.77 -3.22 2.69
C ARG A 39 -0.48 -3.08 1.90
N ASP A 40 0.67 -2.97 2.55
CA ASP A 40 1.97 -3.00 1.88
C ASP A 40 2.16 -4.28 1.07
N GLY A 41 1.78 -5.44 1.61
CA GLY A 41 1.79 -6.70 0.84
C GLY A 41 0.88 -6.65 -0.40
N VAL A 42 -0.30 -6.03 -0.29
CA VAL A 42 -1.20 -5.81 -1.44
C VAL A 42 -0.60 -4.83 -2.45
N ARG A 43 0.05 -3.76 -1.99
CA ARG A 43 0.71 -2.75 -2.84
C ARG A 43 1.82 -3.37 -3.68
N GLN A 44 2.67 -4.18 -3.05
CA GLN A 44 3.75 -4.89 -3.71
C GLN A 44 3.21 -5.89 -4.75
N ALA A 45 2.23 -6.73 -4.36
CA ALA A 45 1.62 -7.69 -5.28
C ALA A 45 0.89 -7.02 -6.47
N ASN A 46 0.32 -5.84 -6.27
CA ASN A 46 -0.29 -5.08 -7.35
C ASN A 46 0.77 -4.52 -8.31
N ILE A 47 1.91 -4.02 -7.81
CA ILE A 47 3.03 -3.62 -8.67
C ILE A 47 3.49 -4.79 -9.52
N GLU A 48 3.70 -5.98 -8.95
CA GLU A 48 4.15 -7.15 -9.71
C GLU A 48 3.18 -7.54 -10.84
N LYS A 49 1.87 -7.47 -10.56
CA LYS A 49 0.84 -7.71 -11.57
C LYS A 49 0.83 -6.65 -12.66
N LEU A 50 0.99 -5.38 -12.28
CA LEU A 50 1.08 -4.26 -13.23
C LEU A 50 2.30 -4.43 -14.12
N VAL A 51 3.47 -4.71 -13.55
CA VAL A 51 4.71 -4.98 -14.30
C VAL A 51 4.45 -6.09 -15.31
N THR A 52 3.94 -7.24 -14.87
CA THR A 52 3.65 -8.37 -15.77
C THR A 52 2.73 -7.99 -16.93
N ALA A 53 1.70 -7.17 -16.67
CA ALA A 53 0.78 -6.71 -17.71
C ALA A 53 1.45 -5.73 -18.69
N LEU A 54 2.29 -4.82 -18.20
CA LEU A 54 3.00 -3.83 -19.00
C LEU A 54 4.09 -4.48 -19.87
N GLU A 55 4.82 -5.45 -19.32
CA GLU A 55 5.78 -6.29 -20.06
C GLU A 55 5.07 -7.13 -21.13
N GLY A 56 3.90 -7.67 -20.82
CA GLY A 56 3.07 -8.38 -21.80
C GLY A 56 2.58 -7.47 -22.93
N TYR A 57 2.23 -6.22 -22.61
CA TYR A 57 1.86 -5.20 -23.60
C TYR A 57 3.03 -4.87 -24.53
N SER A 58 4.20 -4.54 -23.97
CA SER A 58 5.38 -4.17 -24.77
C SER A 58 5.87 -5.32 -25.65
N HIS A 59 5.73 -6.57 -25.19
CA HIS A 59 6.09 -7.75 -25.99
C HIS A 59 5.29 -7.87 -27.30
N VAL A 60 4.05 -7.36 -27.34
CA VAL A 60 3.16 -7.46 -28.51
C VAL A 60 3.11 -6.15 -29.29
N GLU A 61 2.95 -5.02 -28.61
CA GLU A 61 2.78 -3.69 -29.22
C GLU A 61 4.13 -3.00 -29.52
N GLY A 62 5.24 -3.55 -29.02
CA GLY A 62 6.60 -3.13 -29.30
C GLY A 62 7.15 -2.02 -28.40
N LEU A 63 6.27 -1.26 -27.74
CA LEU A 63 6.64 -0.20 -26.78
C LEU A 63 5.78 -0.32 -25.52
N TYR A 64 6.26 0.21 -24.40
CA TYR A 64 5.43 0.40 -23.22
C TYR A 64 4.31 1.41 -23.48
N PRO A 65 3.17 1.30 -22.79
CA PRO A 65 2.03 2.19 -23.02
C PRO A 65 2.34 3.63 -22.64
N THR A 66 1.63 4.58 -23.22
CA THR A 66 1.72 5.98 -22.80
C THR A 66 0.98 6.20 -21.48
N GLY A 67 1.20 7.36 -20.85
CA GLY A 67 0.40 7.77 -19.69
C GLY A 67 -1.11 7.84 -20.00
N ASP A 68 -1.46 8.21 -21.24
CA ASP A 68 -2.85 8.29 -21.69
C ASP A 68 -3.48 6.90 -21.80
N ASP A 69 -2.74 5.90 -22.28
CA ASP A 69 -3.22 4.51 -22.36
C ASP A 69 -3.54 3.92 -20.99
N VAL A 70 -2.79 4.31 -19.95
CA VAL A 70 -3.04 3.89 -18.57
C VAL A 70 -4.34 4.48 -18.03
N GLY A 71 -4.60 5.75 -18.35
CA GLY A 71 -5.79 6.49 -17.92
C GLY A 71 -7.06 6.16 -18.72
N ASP A 72 -6.92 5.81 -19.99
CA ASP A 72 -8.05 5.48 -20.86
C ASP A 72 -8.49 4.02 -20.68
N GLY A 73 -9.65 3.84 -20.04
CA GLY A 73 -10.27 2.51 -19.88
C GLY A 73 -10.59 1.78 -21.19
N ASN A 74 -10.52 2.46 -22.34
CA ASN A 74 -10.73 1.86 -23.66
C ASN A 74 -9.45 1.52 -24.43
N SER A 75 -8.28 1.86 -23.90
CA SER A 75 -6.99 1.58 -24.52
C SER A 75 -6.77 0.09 -24.73
N VAL A 76 -5.85 -0.26 -25.64
CA VAL A 76 -5.46 -1.65 -25.89
C VAL A 76 -4.89 -2.27 -24.61
N LEU A 77 -4.09 -1.50 -23.86
CA LEU A 77 -3.60 -1.90 -22.53
C LEU A 77 -4.77 -2.31 -21.63
N ARG A 78 -5.76 -1.43 -21.47
CA ARG A 78 -6.85 -1.60 -20.50
C ARG A 78 -7.86 -2.68 -20.86
N LYS A 79 -8.01 -3.01 -22.15
CA LYS A 79 -8.95 -4.04 -22.61
C LYS A 79 -8.36 -5.45 -22.69
N THR A 80 -7.06 -5.55 -22.96
CA THR A 80 -6.44 -6.84 -23.28
C THR A 80 -5.52 -7.33 -22.17
N TYR A 81 -4.72 -6.44 -21.59
CA TYR A 81 -3.63 -6.81 -20.68
C TYR A 81 -3.95 -6.47 -19.22
N LEU A 82 -4.74 -5.42 -18.98
CA LEU A 82 -5.05 -4.93 -17.63
C LEU A 82 -6.50 -4.39 -17.52
N ASN A 83 -7.43 -5.22 -17.10
CA ASN A 83 -8.85 -4.83 -16.98
C ASN A 83 -9.09 -3.65 -16.01
N THR A 84 -8.32 -3.56 -14.93
CA THR A 84 -8.54 -2.55 -13.89
C THR A 84 -7.22 -2.04 -13.34
N TRP A 85 -7.05 -0.71 -13.34
CA TRP A 85 -5.96 -0.07 -12.61
C TRP A 85 -6.27 -0.14 -11.11
N PRO A 86 -5.34 -0.65 -10.29
CA PRO A 86 -5.59 -0.84 -8.86
C PRO A 86 -5.79 0.51 -8.16
N GLN A 87 -6.71 0.51 -7.19
CA GLN A 87 -6.94 1.67 -6.34
C GLN A 87 -5.94 1.73 -5.19
N GLY A 88 -5.43 2.93 -4.94
CA GLY A 88 -4.56 3.26 -3.82
C GLY A 88 -5.38 3.53 -2.56
N PHE A 89 -5.04 2.84 -1.46
CA PHE A 89 -5.66 3.09 -0.17
C PHE A 89 -4.63 3.52 0.87
N ALA A 90 -5.03 4.44 1.74
CA ALA A 90 -4.29 4.79 2.96
C ALA A 90 -4.33 3.66 4.00
N ASP A 91 -3.49 3.73 5.03
CA ASP A 91 -3.41 2.65 6.03
C ASP A 91 -4.66 2.51 6.89
N ASP A 92 -5.39 3.61 7.08
CA ASP A 92 -6.68 3.67 7.76
C ASP A 92 -7.85 3.18 6.89
N GLY A 93 -7.63 3.01 5.58
CA GLY A 93 -8.67 2.62 4.62
C GLY A 93 -9.30 3.74 3.83
N ALA A 94 -8.88 5.00 4.05
CA ALA A 94 -9.31 6.09 3.19
C ALA A 94 -8.79 5.87 1.75
N VAL A 95 -9.62 6.29 0.78
CA VAL A 95 -9.22 6.36 -0.63
C VAL A 95 -8.68 7.76 -0.86
N ASP A 96 -7.41 7.84 -1.22
CA ASP A 96 -6.74 9.09 -1.59
C ASP A 96 -5.70 8.76 -2.66
N GLU A 97 -6.15 8.71 -3.91
CA GLU A 97 -5.33 8.36 -5.08
C GLU A 97 -4.21 9.37 -5.33
N ALA A 98 -4.35 10.62 -4.87
CA ALA A 98 -3.30 11.62 -5.05
C ALA A 98 -2.03 11.26 -4.26
N VAL A 99 -2.21 10.62 -3.10
CA VAL A 99 -1.13 10.22 -2.19
C VAL A 99 -0.78 8.74 -2.33
N TRP A 100 -1.80 7.88 -2.35
CA TRP A 100 -1.65 6.43 -2.27
C TRP A 100 -1.85 5.70 -3.60
N GLY A 101 -2.16 6.45 -4.66
CA GLY A 101 -2.35 5.89 -5.99
C GLY A 101 -1.06 5.34 -6.59
N TYR A 102 -1.24 4.36 -7.48
CA TYR A 102 -0.15 3.81 -8.27
C TYR A 102 0.16 4.79 -9.40
N LYS A 103 1.38 5.31 -9.41
CA LYS A 103 1.86 6.26 -10.41
C LYS A 103 2.62 5.51 -11.48
N TYR A 104 2.33 5.85 -12.73
CA TYR A 104 3.01 5.34 -13.91
C TYR A 104 3.73 6.47 -14.62
N THR A 105 4.92 6.19 -15.14
CA THR A 105 5.63 7.11 -16.02
C THR A 105 6.31 6.30 -17.10
N GLN A 106 5.97 6.59 -18.36
CA GLN A 106 6.70 6.10 -19.51
C GLN A 106 8.00 6.89 -19.64
N LEU A 107 9.09 6.20 -19.96
CA LEU A 107 10.44 6.74 -20.04
C LEU A 107 11.05 6.33 -21.39
N GLU A 108 12.16 6.97 -21.75
CA GLU A 108 12.96 6.63 -22.94
C GLU A 108 12.11 6.46 -24.21
N ASP A 109 11.18 7.39 -24.46
CA ASP A 109 10.27 7.38 -25.62
C ASP A 109 9.44 6.09 -25.79
N GLY A 110 9.26 5.31 -24.71
CA GLY A 110 8.46 4.09 -24.69
C GLY A 110 9.26 2.80 -24.51
N ASP A 111 10.59 2.87 -24.45
CA ASP A 111 11.45 1.69 -24.22
C ASP A 111 11.60 1.33 -22.74
N ALA A 112 11.16 2.21 -21.84
CA ALA A 112 11.23 2.02 -20.40
C ALA A 112 9.97 2.52 -19.70
N PHE A 113 9.74 2.03 -18.48
CA PHE A 113 8.76 2.61 -17.57
C PHE A 113 9.19 2.54 -16.10
N ALA A 114 8.54 3.37 -15.31
CA ALA A 114 8.59 3.34 -13.86
C ALA A 114 7.18 3.25 -13.26
N LEU A 115 7.05 2.48 -12.18
CA LEU A 115 5.86 2.42 -11.34
C LEU A 115 6.23 2.81 -9.92
N SER A 116 5.39 3.58 -9.23
CA SER A 116 5.59 3.86 -7.80
C SER A 116 4.29 3.91 -7.00
N VAL A 117 4.34 3.50 -5.75
CA VAL A 117 3.25 3.62 -4.78
C VAL A 117 3.80 3.87 -3.37
N LYS A 118 3.19 4.77 -2.62
CA LYS A 118 3.58 5.08 -1.23
C LYS A 118 3.59 3.83 -0.34
N ASN A 119 4.61 3.71 0.50
CA ASN A 119 4.68 2.67 1.53
C ASN A 119 3.97 3.13 2.82
N SER A 120 3.59 2.17 3.66
CA SER A 120 2.95 2.46 4.96
C SER A 120 3.88 3.18 5.95
N ALA A 121 5.19 3.13 5.74
CA ALA A 121 6.16 3.84 6.58
C ALA A 121 6.08 5.38 6.44
N GLY A 122 5.34 5.89 5.45
CA GLY A 122 5.00 7.32 5.32
C GLY A 122 6.09 8.19 4.68
N ASN A 123 7.33 7.70 4.60
CA ASN A 123 8.49 8.45 4.09
C ASN A 123 9.14 7.81 2.85
N GLY A 124 8.47 6.85 2.21
CA GLY A 124 8.98 6.23 1.00
C GLY A 124 7.89 5.56 0.16
N CYS A 125 8.32 4.75 -0.78
CA CYS A 125 7.46 4.04 -1.73
C CYS A 125 8.11 2.78 -2.22
N TYR A 126 7.26 1.85 -2.63
CA TYR A 126 7.67 0.77 -3.50
C TYR A 126 7.72 1.30 -4.93
N LYS A 127 8.88 1.13 -5.57
CA LYS A 127 9.16 1.61 -6.91
C LYS A 127 9.70 0.47 -7.74
N TYR A 128 9.20 0.34 -8.96
CA TYR A 128 9.76 -0.54 -9.99
C TYR A 128 10.30 0.33 -11.12
N HIS A 129 11.45 -0.04 -11.63
CA HIS A 129 12.06 0.58 -12.80
C HIS A 129 12.56 -0.51 -13.73
N THR A 130 12.24 -0.39 -15.02
CA THR A 130 12.69 -1.35 -16.05
C THR A 130 14.21 -1.56 -16.06
N VAL A 131 15.02 -0.51 -15.86
CA VAL A 131 16.49 -0.61 -15.74
C VAL A 131 16.94 -1.50 -14.57
N TRP A 132 16.20 -1.50 -13.46
CA TRP A 132 16.53 -2.35 -12.31
C TRP A 132 15.99 -3.77 -12.47
N GLY A 133 14.86 -3.94 -13.14
CA GLY A 133 14.17 -5.23 -13.32
C GLY A 133 13.58 -5.80 -12.03
N GLU A 134 13.55 -5.02 -10.95
CA GLU A 134 13.04 -5.43 -9.64
C GLU A 134 12.38 -4.27 -8.90
N MET A 135 11.46 -4.60 -8.00
CA MET A 135 10.83 -3.63 -7.11
C MET A 135 11.76 -3.33 -5.93
N ARG A 136 11.91 -2.04 -5.61
CA ARG A 136 12.73 -1.55 -4.49
C ARG A 136 11.90 -0.64 -3.59
N ASN A 137 12.32 -0.51 -2.33
CA ASN A 137 11.74 0.45 -1.40
C ASN A 137 12.61 1.71 -1.38
N CYS A 138 12.11 2.79 -1.97
CA CYS A 138 12.83 4.05 -2.16
C CYS A 138 12.32 5.13 -1.20
N SER A 139 13.18 6.06 -0.84
CA SER A 139 12.84 7.28 -0.08
C SER A 139 12.08 8.32 -0.93
N VAL A 140 12.36 8.35 -2.24
CA VAL A 140 11.75 9.28 -3.21
C VAL A 140 10.86 8.52 -4.19
N CYS A 141 9.71 9.11 -4.52
CA CYS A 141 8.64 8.50 -5.32
C CYS A 141 8.45 9.15 -6.69
N ASP A 142 9.55 9.63 -7.25
CA ASP A 142 9.60 10.18 -8.59
C ASP A 142 9.84 9.08 -9.64
N SER A 143 9.94 9.50 -10.90
CA SER A 143 10.23 8.64 -12.05
C SER A 143 11.72 8.51 -12.36
N SER A 144 12.62 8.93 -11.46
CA SER A 144 14.07 8.89 -11.71
C SER A 144 14.63 7.47 -11.65
N ASP A 145 15.83 7.25 -12.15
CA ASP A 145 16.53 5.98 -12.05
C ASP A 145 17.26 5.80 -10.70
N SER A 146 16.99 6.69 -9.72
CA SER A 146 17.53 6.62 -8.37
C SER A 146 16.50 6.16 -7.34
N CYS A 147 17.02 5.58 -6.26
CA CYS A 147 16.28 5.03 -5.13
C CYS A 147 16.94 5.45 -3.80
N GLU A 148 17.49 6.66 -3.75
CA GLU A 148 18.20 7.25 -2.60
C GLU A 148 17.43 8.40 -1.97
#